data_AF-A0A9E7KAI1-F1
#
_entry.id   AF-A0A9E7KAI1-F1
#
_cell.length_a   1.000
_cell.length_b   1.000
_cell.length_c   1.000
_cell.angle_alpha   90.00
_cell.angle_beta   90.00
_cell.angle_gamma   90.00
#
_symmetry.space_group_name_H-M   'P 1'
#
loop_
_entity.id
_entity.type
_entity.pdbx_description
1 polymer ?
#
loop_
_entity_poly.entity_id
_entity_poly.type
_entity_poly.pdbx_seq_one_letter_code
_entity_poly.pdbx_strand_id
1 'polypeptide(L)'
;MASSVVGLRRFLGALALLLLAHQATRRRALRVHRRSGSKLVTLSDAAAAGFTVCRTWAFNDGGNSPLQSSPGVYNKNVFQGLDFVISEAKNHGIHLILCLINNFKDFGGRPQYVQWARNASESIQTDDDFYTNSKVKQYYKNHVQEVLTRVNTITKIAYKDDPTIMSWELMNEPRYEVDHSGQTVTQA
;
A
#
# COMPACT_ATOMS: atom_id res chain seq x y z
N MET A 1 3.53 32.18 5.61
CA MET A 1 4.01 31.09 6.49
C MET A 1 3.01 29.94 6.49
N ALA A 2 3.05 29.07 5.46
CA ALA A 2 2.22 27.86 5.38
C ALA A 2 2.75 26.90 4.28
N SER A 3 4.04 26.59 4.27
CA SER A 3 4.65 25.72 3.23
C SER A 3 5.54 24.59 3.79
N SER A 4 5.65 24.49 5.12
CA SER A 4 6.59 23.57 5.79
C SER A 4 5.93 22.30 6.37
N VAL A 5 4.60 22.16 6.33
CA VAL A 5 3.89 21.02 6.93
C VAL A 5 3.63 19.87 5.93
N VAL A 6 3.69 20.13 4.63
CA VAL A 6 3.48 19.09 3.58
C VAL A 6 4.74 18.24 3.37
N GLY A 7 5.93 18.79 3.66
CA GLY A 7 7.21 18.12 3.42
C GLY A 7 7.53 16.95 4.37
N LEU A 8 6.94 16.93 5.57
CA LEU A 8 7.27 15.94 6.62
C LEU A 8 6.44 14.65 6.54
N ARG A 9 5.34 14.64 5.77
CA ARG A 9 4.52 13.44 5.53
C ARG A 9 5.12 12.47 4.49
N ARG A 10 6.19 12.88 3.80
CA ARG A 10 6.82 12.12 2.71
C ARG A 10 7.72 10.96 3.14
N PHE A 11 7.96 10.74 4.44
CA PHE A 11 9.09 9.89 4.87
C PHE A 11 8.79 8.73 5.84
N LEU A 12 7.55 8.51 6.27
CA LEU A 12 7.28 7.48 7.31
C LEU A 12 6.47 6.26 6.85
N GLY A 13 5.74 6.31 5.73
CA GLY A 13 4.88 5.17 5.33
C GLY A 13 5.50 4.19 4.32
N ALA A 14 6.48 4.64 3.53
CA ALA A 14 6.81 3.96 2.28
C ALA A 14 8.16 3.24 2.24
N LEU A 15 9.03 3.50 3.22
CA LEU A 15 10.35 2.89 3.24
C LEU A 15 10.37 1.48 3.85
N ALA A 16 9.32 1.11 4.60
CA ALA A 16 9.22 -0.21 5.24
C ALA A 16 9.04 -1.34 4.21
N LEU A 17 8.23 -1.14 3.17
CA LEU A 17 8.00 -2.19 2.16
C LEU A 17 9.19 -2.37 1.21
N LEU A 18 9.88 -1.28 0.86
CA LEU A 18 10.99 -1.30 -0.11
C LEU A 18 12.35 -1.72 0.49
N LEU A 19 12.63 -1.43 1.77
CA LEU A 19 13.88 -1.87 2.40
C LEU A 19 13.85 -3.32 2.90
N LEU A 20 12.69 -3.83 3.32
CA LEU A 20 12.62 -5.21 3.85
C LEU A 20 12.76 -6.26 2.75
N ALA A 21 12.24 -6.01 1.54
CA ALA A 21 12.45 -6.89 0.38
C ALA A 21 13.94 -6.99 -0.04
N HIS A 22 14.74 -5.94 0.21
CA HIS A 22 16.18 -5.95 -0.07
C HIS A 22 17.01 -6.59 1.05
N GLN A 23 16.51 -6.62 2.28
CA GLN A 23 17.19 -7.24 3.43
C GLN A 23 16.95 -8.75 3.53
N ALA A 24 15.80 -9.25 3.06
CA ALA A 24 15.47 -10.67 3.08
C ALA A 24 16.40 -11.55 2.22
N THR A 25 17.15 -10.98 1.26
CA THR A 25 18.04 -11.72 0.36
C THR A 25 19.48 -11.87 0.86
N ARG A 26 19.87 -11.22 1.97
CA ARG A 26 21.26 -11.30 2.48
C ARG A 26 21.31 -11.75 3.93
N ARG A 27 21.18 -13.06 4.15
CA ARG A 27 21.66 -13.72 5.38
C ARG A 27 23.18 -13.69 5.42
N ARG A 28 23.77 -12.57 5.86
CA ARG A 28 25.03 -12.50 6.63
C ARG A 28 25.42 -11.03 6.83
N ALA A 29 25.45 -10.65 8.11
CA ALA A 29 26.23 -9.57 8.69
C ALA A 29 26.44 -8.31 7.85
N LEU A 30 25.73 -7.23 8.16
CA LEU A 30 26.24 -5.89 7.91
C LEU A 30 25.81 -4.96 9.05
N ARG A 31 26.81 -4.61 9.88
CA ARG A 31 26.81 -3.44 10.76
C ARG A 31 26.20 -2.27 9.99
N VAL A 32 25.16 -1.70 10.57
CA VAL A 32 24.48 -0.50 10.09
C VAL A 32 25.51 0.62 9.91
N HIS A 33 25.90 0.88 8.66
CA HIS A 33 26.57 2.11 8.30
C HIS A 33 25.51 3.21 8.26
N ARG A 34 25.48 4.02 9.33
CA ARG A 34 24.70 5.24 9.46
C ARG A 34 25.05 6.17 8.29
N ARG A 35 24.18 6.25 7.28
CA ARG A 35 24.12 7.41 6.38
C ARG A 35 23.00 8.33 6.84
N SER A 36 23.42 9.53 7.27
CA SER A 36 22.70 10.77 7.52
C SER A 36 21.17 10.80 7.28
N GLY A 37 20.41 11.13 8.34
CA GLY A 37 19.22 11.98 8.22
C GLY A 37 17.86 11.42 8.65
N SER A 38 17.59 10.13 8.47
CA SER A 38 16.29 9.54 8.79
C SER A 38 16.46 8.23 9.55
N LYS A 39 16.18 8.22 10.85
CA LYS A 39 16.09 6.98 11.63
C LYS A 39 14.92 6.17 11.07
N LEU A 40 15.22 5.04 10.42
CA LEU A 40 14.21 4.04 10.08
C LEU A 40 13.66 3.50 11.41
N VAL A 41 12.37 3.68 11.67
CA VAL A 41 11.68 3.06 12.81
C VAL A 41 11.23 1.68 12.37
N THR A 42 11.68 0.64 13.08
CA THR A 42 11.28 -0.75 12.82
C THR A 42 10.05 -1.13 13.65
N LEU A 43 9.41 -2.26 13.33
CA LEU A 43 8.33 -2.82 14.17
C LEU A 43 8.83 -3.15 15.59
N SER A 44 10.09 -3.55 15.72
CA SER A 44 10.72 -3.79 17.03
C SER A 44 10.87 -2.50 17.84
N ASP A 45 11.31 -1.40 17.21
CA ASP A 45 11.39 -0.09 17.89
C ASP A 45 10.00 0.41 18.29
N ALA A 46 9.00 0.21 17.42
CA ALA A 46 7.62 0.59 17.70
C ALA A 46 7.05 -0.19 18.90
N ALA A 47 7.27 -1.50 18.96
CA ALA A 47 6.87 -2.34 20.09
C ALA A 47 7.60 -1.95 21.38
N ALA A 48 8.92 -1.69 21.31
CA ALA A 48 9.69 -1.23 22.46
C ALA A 48 9.21 0.14 22.99
N ALA A 49 8.63 0.98 22.14
CA ALA A 49 8.00 2.23 22.51
C ALA A 49 6.53 2.09 22.95
N GLY A 50 5.98 0.88 22.98
CA GLY A 50 4.61 0.59 23.42
C GLY A 50 3.52 0.82 22.37
N PHE A 51 3.88 1.01 21.10
CA PHE A 51 2.87 1.07 20.02
C PHE A 51 2.32 -0.32 19.72
N THR A 52 1.00 -0.41 19.56
CA THR A 52 0.27 -1.68 19.34
C THR A 52 -0.37 -1.79 17.95
N VAL A 53 -0.42 -0.70 17.19
CA VAL A 53 -1.01 -0.66 15.85
C VAL A 53 -0.10 0.12 14.90
N CYS A 54 0.10 -0.41 13.69
CA CYS A 54 0.81 0.25 12.61
C CYS A 54 -0.05 0.29 11.34
N ARG A 55 -0.10 1.45 10.68
CA ARG A 55 -0.76 1.60 9.38
C ARG A 55 0.30 1.60 8.28
N THR A 56 0.07 0.80 7.22
CA THR A 56 1.01 0.70 6.09
C THR A 56 0.29 0.49 4.77
N TRP A 57 1.06 0.55 3.67
CA TRP A 57 0.58 0.36 2.31
C TRP A 57 0.61 -1.12 1.90
N ALA A 58 -0.51 -1.60 1.38
CA ALA A 58 -0.63 -2.89 0.69
C ALA A 58 -0.69 -2.72 -0.83
N PHE A 59 -0.21 -1.59 -1.35
CA PHE A 59 -0.15 -1.26 -2.78
C PHE A 59 1.22 -0.70 -3.17
N ASN A 60 1.55 -0.87 -4.45
CA ASN A 60 2.59 -0.13 -5.18
C ASN A 60 2.35 -0.41 -6.66
N ASP A 61 1.70 0.52 -7.34
CA ASP A 61 1.05 0.31 -8.62
C ASP A 61 1.89 0.94 -9.73
N GLY A 62 2.48 0.10 -10.58
CA GLY A 62 3.39 0.56 -11.63
C GLY A 62 4.71 1.18 -11.12
N GLY A 63 5.47 1.80 -12.03
CA GLY A 63 6.77 2.40 -11.70
C GLY A 63 7.88 1.39 -11.44
N ASN A 64 8.84 1.75 -10.57
CA ASN A 64 10.01 0.93 -10.27
C ASN A 64 9.71 -0.08 -9.15
N SER A 65 9.97 -1.36 -9.42
CA SER A 65 9.73 -2.46 -8.47
C SER A 65 8.31 -2.48 -7.87
N PRO A 66 7.25 -2.47 -8.70
CA PRO A 66 5.86 -2.44 -8.24
C PRO A 66 5.48 -3.71 -7.49
N LEU A 67 4.50 -3.60 -6.59
CA LEU A 67 3.71 -4.74 -6.14
C LEU A 67 2.83 -5.23 -7.28
N GLN A 68 2.09 -4.31 -7.92
CA GLN A 68 1.24 -4.59 -9.07
C GLN A 68 1.75 -3.82 -10.30
N SER A 69 2.32 -4.52 -11.27
CA SER A 69 2.94 -3.90 -12.44
C SER A 69 1.92 -3.47 -13.52
N SER A 70 0.84 -4.24 -13.64
CA SER A 70 -0.31 -3.97 -14.50
C SER A 70 -1.56 -4.60 -13.86
N PRO A 71 -2.79 -4.32 -14.35
CA PRO A 71 -4.01 -4.86 -13.75
C PRO A 71 -3.96 -6.38 -13.58
N GLY A 72 -3.95 -6.85 -12.32
CA GLY A 72 -3.91 -8.28 -11.98
C GLY A 72 -2.55 -8.97 -12.12
N VAL A 73 -1.47 -8.25 -12.40
CA VAL A 73 -0.12 -8.83 -12.53
C VAL A 73 0.77 -8.35 -11.37
N TYR A 74 1.25 -9.30 -10.57
CA TYR A 74 1.96 -9.02 -9.32
C TYR A 74 3.41 -9.47 -9.32
N ASN A 75 4.26 -8.65 -8.71
CA ASN A 75 5.62 -9.05 -8.38
C ASN A 75 5.63 -9.89 -7.11
N LYS A 76 5.83 -11.20 -7.26
CA LYS A 76 5.85 -12.16 -6.15
C LYS A 76 6.86 -11.80 -5.05
N ASN A 77 8.03 -11.26 -5.40
CA ASN A 77 9.06 -10.92 -4.43
C ASN A 77 8.65 -9.71 -3.58
N VAL A 78 7.99 -8.72 -4.19
CA VAL A 78 7.45 -7.56 -3.46
C VAL A 78 6.29 -8.00 -2.57
N PHE A 79 5.43 -8.90 -3.05
CA PHE A 79 4.34 -9.46 -2.25
C PHE A 79 4.86 -10.26 -1.04
N GLN A 80 5.95 -11.01 -1.20
CA GLN A 80 6.64 -11.68 -0.09
C GLN A 80 7.23 -10.69 0.93
N GLY A 81 7.57 -9.46 0.50
CA GLY A 81 7.93 -8.38 1.42
C GLY A 81 6.78 -8.01 2.35
N LEU A 82 5.55 -7.95 1.84
CA LEU A 82 4.35 -7.75 2.66
C LEU A 82 4.05 -8.96 3.56
N ASP A 83 4.27 -10.19 3.07
CA ASP A 83 4.19 -11.41 3.90
C ASP A 83 5.09 -11.30 5.13
N PHE A 84 6.33 -10.82 4.92
CA PHE A 84 7.31 -10.61 5.99
C PHE A 84 6.85 -9.55 6.99
N VAL A 85 6.35 -8.40 6.52
CA VAL A 85 5.84 -7.34 7.39
C VAL A 85 4.73 -7.86 8.31
N ILE A 86 3.77 -8.62 7.79
CA ILE A 86 2.69 -9.20 8.59
C ILE A 86 3.25 -10.20 9.60
N SER A 87 4.17 -11.07 9.19
CA SER A 87 4.80 -12.05 10.10
C SER A 87 5.59 -11.38 11.22
N GLU A 88 6.30 -10.29 10.94
CA GLU A 88 7.03 -9.53 11.96
C GLU A 88 6.09 -8.77 12.87
N ALA A 89 5.03 -8.15 12.34
CA ALA A 89 4.04 -7.47 13.16
C ALA A 89 3.42 -8.45 14.19
N LYS A 90 3.11 -9.68 13.76
CA LYS A 90 2.69 -10.76 14.64
C LYS A 90 3.73 -11.09 15.72
N ASN A 91 5.01 -11.21 15.35
CA ASN A 91 6.10 -11.51 16.29
C ASN A 91 6.29 -10.44 17.36
N HIS A 92 5.95 -9.18 17.05
CA HIS A 92 6.09 -8.04 17.97
C HIS A 92 4.75 -7.64 18.64
N GLY A 93 3.67 -8.40 18.44
CA GLY A 93 2.37 -8.08 19.02
C GLY A 93 1.74 -6.79 18.49
N ILE A 94 2.08 -6.40 17.26
CA ILE A 94 1.56 -5.21 16.58
C ILE A 94 0.48 -5.63 15.59
N HIS A 95 -0.67 -4.96 15.64
CA HIS A 95 -1.71 -5.10 14.62
C HIS A 95 -1.49 -4.16 13.43
N LEU A 96 -1.98 -4.54 12.26
CA LEU A 96 -1.84 -3.78 11.03
C LEU A 96 -3.17 -3.23 10.51
N ILE A 97 -3.15 -1.97 10.09
CA ILE A 97 -4.16 -1.40 9.18
C ILE A 97 -3.52 -1.38 7.79
N LEU A 98 -4.09 -2.14 6.86
CA LEU A 98 -3.58 -2.26 5.49
C LEU A 98 -4.42 -1.41 4.54
N CYS A 99 -3.83 -0.35 4.01
CA CYS A 99 -4.46 0.50 3.01
C CYS A 99 -4.21 -0.05 1.60
N LEU A 100 -5.28 -0.15 0.81
CA LEU A 100 -5.35 -0.93 -0.43
C LEU A 100 -5.06 -0.11 -1.70
N ILE A 101 -5.12 1.23 -1.65
CA ILE A 101 -4.72 2.11 -2.76
C ILE A 101 -4.50 3.55 -2.25
N ASN A 102 -3.78 4.36 -3.02
CA ASN A 102 -3.62 5.80 -2.76
C ASN A 102 -4.57 6.66 -3.59
N ASN A 103 -5.05 7.78 -3.05
CA ASN A 103 -5.66 8.84 -3.86
C ASN A 103 -4.63 9.53 -4.77
N PHE A 104 -3.40 9.70 -4.28
CA PHE A 104 -2.33 10.40 -4.99
C PHE A 104 -1.45 9.47 -5.82
N LYS A 105 -0.59 10.07 -6.66
CA LYS A 105 0.33 9.35 -7.55
C LYS A 105 1.49 8.61 -6.87
N ASP A 106 1.74 8.89 -5.58
CA ASP A 106 2.83 8.23 -4.85
C ASP A 106 2.52 6.74 -4.73
N PHE A 107 3.44 5.91 -5.25
CA PHE A 107 3.27 4.46 -5.45
C PHE A 107 2.10 4.10 -6.37
N GLY A 108 1.83 4.96 -7.36
CA GLY A 108 0.82 4.73 -8.39
C GLY A 108 -0.53 5.32 -8.03
N GLY A 109 -1.32 4.60 -7.22
CA GLY A 109 -2.62 5.06 -6.74
C GLY A 109 -3.69 5.16 -7.83
N ARG A 110 -4.80 5.85 -7.52
CA ARG A 110 -5.93 6.08 -8.44
C ARG A 110 -5.50 6.59 -9.83
N PRO A 111 -4.52 7.52 -9.96
CA PRO A 111 -4.10 8.02 -11.28
C PRO A 111 -3.51 6.90 -12.16
N GLN A 112 -2.84 5.92 -11.55
CA GLN A 112 -2.29 4.77 -12.28
C GLN A 112 -3.38 3.81 -12.77
N TYR A 113 -4.43 3.61 -11.96
CA TYR A 113 -5.57 2.75 -12.33
C TYR A 113 -6.35 3.31 -13.51
N VAL A 114 -6.64 4.61 -13.50
CA VAL A 114 -7.30 5.26 -14.65
C VAL A 114 -6.37 5.29 -15.86
N GLN A 115 -5.05 5.42 -15.69
CA GLN A 115 -4.11 5.33 -16.80
C GLN A 115 -4.07 3.92 -17.42
N TRP A 116 -4.16 2.86 -16.63
CA TRP A 116 -4.30 1.51 -17.17
C TRP A 116 -5.59 1.33 -17.97
N ALA A 117 -6.68 1.94 -17.53
CA ALA A 117 -7.93 1.94 -18.28
C ALA A 117 -7.82 2.73 -19.59
N ARG A 118 -7.18 3.91 -19.60
CA ARG A 118 -6.86 4.67 -20.83
C ARG A 118 -6.07 3.82 -21.82
N ASN A 119 -5.04 3.11 -21.34
CA ASN A 119 -4.23 2.21 -22.19
C ASN A 119 -5.05 1.02 -22.73
N ALA A 120 -6.15 0.66 -22.07
CA ALA A 120 -7.10 -0.35 -22.51
C ALA A 120 -8.30 0.25 -23.26
N SER A 121 -8.12 1.44 -23.85
CA SER A 121 -9.08 2.18 -24.68
C SER A 121 -10.38 2.57 -23.99
N GLU A 122 -10.41 2.68 -22.67
CA GLU A 122 -11.55 3.27 -21.96
C GLU A 122 -11.60 4.79 -22.13
N SER A 123 -12.80 5.34 -22.26
CA SER A 123 -13.01 6.78 -22.18
C SER A 123 -12.88 7.23 -20.72
N ILE A 124 -11.75 7.86 -20.41
CA ILE A 124 -11.42 8.43 -19.10
C ILE A 124 -11.14 9.91 -19.30
N GLN A 125 -11.91 10.76 -18.63
CA GLN A 125 -11.79 12.21 -18.62
C GLN A 125 -10.91 12.69 -17.47
N THR A 126 -11.06 12.11 -16.29
CA THR A 126 -10.40 12.57 -15.07
C THR A 126 -9.94 11.42 -14.18
N ASP A 127 -9.16 11.71 -13.14
CA ASP A 127 -8.78 10.70 -12.16
C ASP A 127 -9.95 10.30 -11.24
N ASP A 128 -11.01 11.11 -11.17
CA ASP A 128 -12.24 10.80 -10.45
C ASP A 128 -13.06 9.68 -11.14
N ASP A 129 -12.77 9.37 -12.41
CA ASP A 129 -13.35 8.21 -13.09
C ASP A 129 -12.95 6.88 -12.44
N PHE A 130 -11.98 6.90 -11.51
CA PHE A 130 -11.70 5.78 -10.64
C PHE A 130 -12.96 5.27 -9.91
N TYR A 131 -13.83 6.18 -9.47
CA TYR A 131 -15.03 5.84 -8.68
C TYR A 131 -16.22 5.41 -9.56
N THR A 132 -16.25 5.83 -10.83
CA THR A 132 -17.43 5.66 -11.69
C THR A 132 -17.21 4.64 -12.81
N ASN A 133 -16.05 4.63 -13.47
CA ASN A 133 -15.76 3.72 -14.59
C ASN A 133 -15.78 2.25 -14.13
N SER A 134 -16.55 1.42 -14.82
CA SER A 134 -16.78 0.02 -14.46
C SER A 134 -15.51 -0.83 -14.53
N LYS A 135 -14.66 -0.62 -15.55
CA LYS A 135 -13.40 -1.36 -15.72
C LYS A 135 -12.38 -0.97 -14.66
N VAL A 136 -12.27 0.32 -14.33
CA VAL A 136 -11.37 0.78 -13.26
C VAL A 136 -11.79 0.18 -11.91
N LYS A 137 -13.09 0.20 -11.60
CA LYS A 137 -13.62 -0.47 -10.40
C LYS A 137 -13.33 -1.97 -10.41
N GLN A 138 -13.42 -2.63 -11.57
CA GLN A 138 -13.10 -4.05 -11.67
C GLN A 138 -11.61 -4.30 -11.39
N TYR A 139 -10.70 -3.47 -11.92
CA TYR A 139 -9.28 -3.57 -11.59
C TYR A 139 -9.04 -3.43 -10.10
N TYR A 140 -9.68 -2.45 -9.44
CA TYR A 140 -9.54 -2.27 -8.00
C TYR A 140 -10.11 -3.47 -7.21
N LYS A 141 -11.31 -3.95 -7.55
CA LYS A 141 -11.91 -5.14 -6.91
C LYS A 141 -11.03 -6.38 -7.06
N ASN A 142 -10.41 -6.58 -8.23
CA ASN A 142 -9.46 -7.66 -8.45
C ASN A 142 -8.23 -7.52 -7.54
N HIS A 143 -7.75 -6.30 -7.32
CA HIS A 143 -6.66 -6.04 -6.37
C HIS A 143 -7.03 -6.37 -4.93
N VAL A 144 -8.19 -5.87 -4.47
CA VAL A 144 -8.73 -6.20 -3.15
C VAL A 144 -8.82 -7.73 -2.98
N GLN A 145 -9.37 -8.43 -3.98
CA GLN A 145 -9.50 -9.88 -3.92
C GLN A 145 -8.14 -10.58 -3.84
N GLU A 146 -7.15 -10.17 -4.64
CA GLU A 146 -5.81 -10.75 -4.59
C GLU A 146 -5.18 -10.58 -3.20
N VAL A 147 -5.22 -9.36 -2.64
CA VAL A 147 -4.61 -9.06 -1.34
C VAL A 147 -5.30 -9.85 -0.22
N LEU A 148 -6.63 -9.88 -0.18
CA LEU A 148 -7.38 -10.58 0.87
C LEU A 148 -7.18 -12.09 0.80
N THR A 149 -7.12 -12.66 -0.41
CA THR A 149 -7.01 -14.12 -0.61
C THR A 149 -5.57 -14.62 -0.63
N ARG A 150 -4.58 -13.72 -0.62
CA ARG A 150 -3.15 -14.04 -0.51
C ARG A 150 -2.90 -14.93 0.71
N VAL A 151 -2.33 -16.11 0.48
CA VAL A 151 -1.78 -16.97 1.54
C VAL A 151 -0.35 -16.51 1.83
N ASN A 152 -0.13 -16.02 3.06
CA ASN A 152 1.16 -15.56 3.53
C ASN A 152 2.19 -16.70 3.43
N THR A 153 3.31 -16.48 2.74
CA THR A 153 4.32 -17.54 2.55
C THR A 153 5.07 -17.95 3.82
N ILE A 154 5.02 -17.13 4.87
CA ILE A 154 5.70 -17.37 6.15
C ILE A 154 4.71 -17.98 7.14
N THR A 155 3.60 -17.30 7.43
CA THR A 155 2.63 -17.74 8.44
C THR A 155 1.71 -18.85 7.94
N LYS A 156 1.60 -19.03 6.61
CA LYS A 156 0.68 -19.96 5.94
C LYS A 156 -0.81 -19.66 6.14
N ILE A 157 -1.14 -18.47 6.62
CA ILE A 157 -2.51 -18.01 6.84
C ILE A 157 -2.90 -17.09 5.67
N ALA A 158 -4.13 -17.20 5.17
CA ALA A 158 -4.65 -16.23 4.21
C ALA A 158 -4.84 -14.88 4.90
N TYR A 159 -4.51 -13.77 4.25
CA TYR A 159 -4.53 -12.46 4.90
C TYR A 159 -5.90 -12.11 5.51
N LYS A 160 -6.99 -12.45 4.82
CA LYS A 160 -8.36 -12.27 5.34
C LYS A 160 -8.65 -13.03 6.65
N ASP A 161 -7.87 -14.08 6.95
CA ASP A 161 -8.01 -14.95 8.11
C ASP A 161 -6.89 -14.69 9.16
N ASP A 162 -5.96 -13.76 8.92
CA ASP A 162 -4.85 -13.47 9.83
C ASP A 162 -5.22 -12.37 10.85
N PRO A 163 -5.33 -12.67 12.15
CA PRO A 163 -5.76 -11.70 13.18
C PRO A 163 -4.74 -10.59 13.44
N THR A 164 -3.53 -10.70 12.86
CA THR A 164 -2.55 -9.62 12.87
C THR A 164 -3.07 -8.41 12.08
N ILE A 165 -3.93 -8.62 11.08
CA ILE A 165 -4.56 -7.54 10.32
C ILE A 165 -5.83 -7.11 11.07
N MET A 166 -5.79 -5.91 11.66
CA MET A 166 -6.91 -5.33 12.40
C MET A 166 -7.97 -4.74 11.47
N SER A 167 -7.57 -4.13 10.36
CA SER A 167 -8.51 -3.49 9.44
C SER A 167 -7.94 -3.34 8.03
N TRP A 168 -8.87 -3.23 7.08
CA TRP A 168 -8.63 -2.91 5.68
C TRP A 168 -9.07 -1.47 5.44
N GLU A 169 -8.17 -0.63 4.93
CA GLU A 169 -8.50 0.75 4.54
C GLU A 169 -8.67 0.82 3.02
N LEU A 170 -9.85 1.24 2.57
CA LEU A 170 -10.20 1.24 1.15
C LEU A 170 -9.28 2.13 0.31
N MET A 171 -8.93 3.32 0.80
CA MET A 171 -8.07 4.24 0.09
C MET A 171 -7.48 5.26 1.06
N ASN A 172 -6.23 5.63 0.83
CA ASN A 172 -5.59 6.74 1.51
C ASN A 172 -6.13 8.08 1.01
N GLU A 173 -6.70 8.88 1.91
CA GLU A 173 -7.12 10.27 1.66
C GLU A 173 -7.97 10.44 0.37
N PRO A 174 -9.08 9.68 0.19
CA PRO A 174 -9.91 9.77 -1.01
C PRO A 174 -10.46 11.19 -1.20
N ARG A 175 -10.51 11.65 -2.45
CA ARG A 175 -11.14 12.91 -2.86
C ARG A 175 -12.00 12.69 -4.09
N TYR A 176 -13.10 13.41 -4.20
CA TYR A 176 -13.89 13.49 -5.41
C TYR A 176 -14.02 14.98 -5.73
N GLU A 177 -13.28 15.41 -6.75
CA GLU A 177 -13.07 16.83 -7.06
C GLU A 177 -14.06 17.34 -8.10
N VAL A 178 -14.70 16.46 -8.87
CA VAL A 178 -15.74 16.80 -9.86
C VAL A 178 -17.12 17.06 -9.25
N ASP A 179 -17.38 16.63 -8.01
CA ASP A 179 -18.64 16.87 -7.31
C ASP A 179 -18.42 17.14 -5.82
N HIS A 180 -18.96 18.28 -5.35
CA HIS A 180 -18.91 18.73 -3.96
C HIS A 180 -20.29 18.71 -3.28
N SER A 181 -21.30 18.09 -3.91
CA SER A 181 -22.68 18.04 -3.42
C SER A 181 -22.85 17.28 -2.10
N GLY A 182 -21.91 16.38 -1.77
CA GLY A 182 -22.01 15.44 -0.66
C GLY A 182 -22.98 14.27 -0.93
N GLN A 183 -23.50 14.14 -2.14
CA GLN A 183 -24.33 13.01 -2.55
C GLN A 183 -23.48 11.75 -2.75
N THR A 184 -24.13 10.59 -2.64
CA THR A 184 -23.50 9.32 -2.96
C THR A 184 -23.10 9.31 -4.44
N VAL A 185 -21.84 8.98 -4.73
CA VAL A 185 -21.37 8.75 -6.10
C VAL A 185 -22.06 7.50 -6.66
N THR A 186 -23.10 7.69 -7.44
CA THR A 186 -23.79 6.60 -8.17
C THR A 186 -23.22 6.48 -9.58
N GLN A 187 -23.28 5.28 -10.16
CA GLN A 187 -23.07 5.14 -11.60
C GLN A 187 -24.19 5.91 -12.32
N ALA A 188 -23.83 6.74 -13.29
CA ALA A 188 -24.76 7.15 -14.34
C ALA A 188 -25.08 5.93 -15.23
#